data_AF-A0A7T8HH76-F1
#
_entry.id   AF-A0A7T8HH76-F1
#
_cell.length_a   1.000
_cell.length_b   1.000
_cell.length_c   1.000
_cell.angle_alpha   90.00
_cell.angle_beta   90.00
_cell.angle_gamma   90.00
#
_symmetry.space_group_name_H-M   'P 1'
#
loop_
_entity.id
_entity.type
_entity.pdbx_description
1 polymer ?
#
loop_
_entity_poly.entity_id
_entity_poly.type
_entity_poly.pdbx_seq_one_letter_code
_entity_poly.pdbx_strand_id
1 'polypeptide(L)'
;PFNFEMVYHEFSKFVNRRTSNVLKYEKPIVAKAFESLISHELLTPTDKISKVQKEYRLYALQVTPQQIIGVTKADKGLPLDLKEWAVSELH
;
A
#
# COMPACT_ATOMS: atom_id res chain seq x y z
N PRO A 1 4.25 6.32 -10.55
CA PRO A 1 5.05 5.09 -10.29
C PRO A 1 5.73 5.18 -8.94
N PHE A 2 5.90 4.06 -8.24
CA PHE A 2 6.53 4.00 -6.91
C PHE A 2 7.21 2.64 -6.71
N ASN A 3 8.13 2.55 -5.75
CA ASN A 3 8.73 1.29 -5.32
C ASN A 3 8.31 0.92 -3.90
N PHE A 4 8.75 -0.26 -3.43
CA PHE A 4 8.39 -0.77 -2.11
C PHE A 4 8.91 0.13 -0.98
N GLU A 5 10.15 0.63 -1.07
CA GLU A 5 10.72 1.50 -0.02
C GLU A 5 9.89 2.78 0.17
N MET A 6 9.44 3.40 -0.91
CA MET A 6 8.58 4.59 -0.86
C MET A 6 7.25 4.29 -0.14
N VAL A 7 6.62 3.16 -0.48
CA VAL A 7 5.34 2.74 0.14
C VAL A 7 5.54 2.36 1.61
N TYR A 8 6.60 1.63 1.93
CA TYR A 8 6.92 1.22 3.29
C TYR A 8 7.23 2.42 4.19
N HIS A 9 7.90 3.45 3.65
CA HIS A 9 8.16 4.70 4.36
C HIS A 9 6.87 5.44 4.73
N GLU A 10 5.96 5.64 3.78
CA GLU A 10 4.66 6.29 4.05
C GLU A 10 3.79 5.46 4.98
N PHE A 11 3.77 4.13 4.81
CA PHE A 11 3.12 3.23 5.75
C PHE A 11 3.69 3.37 7.16
N SER A 12 5.01 3.39 7.31
CA SER A 12 5.68 3.54 8.60
C SER A 12 5.35 4.89 9.25
N LYS A 13 5.27 5.98 8.48
CA LYS A 13 4.82 7.28 9.00
C LYS A 13 3.40 7.22 9.53
N PHE A 14 2.48 6.59 8.80
CA PHE A 14 1.09 6.41 9.24
C PHE A 14 1.04 5.61 10.53
N VAL A 15 1.69 4.45 10.56
CA VAL A 15 1.68 3.53 11.70
C VAL A 15 2.22 4.19 12.97
N ASN A 16 3.29 4.98 12.83
CA ASN A 16 3.91 5.68 13.96
C ASN A 16 3.12 6.90 14.45
N ARG A 17 2.27 7.51 13.60
CA ARG A 17 1.53 8.73 13.93
C ARG A 17 0.11 8.48 14.44
N ARG A 18 -0.61 7.51 13.87
CA ARG A 18 -2.08 7.44 14.01
C ARG A 18 -2.65 6.13 14.54
N THR A 19 -1.91 5.03 14.55
CA THR A 19 -2.50 3.73 14.93
C THR A 19 -1.98 3.18 16.24
N SER A 20 -2.87 2.54 17.00
CA SER A 20 -2.46 1.61 18.06
C SER A 20 -1.48 0.55 17.50
N ASN A 21 -0.67 -0.07 18.36
CA ASN A 21 0.41 -1.01 17.98
C ASN A 21 -0.01 -2.18 17.06
N VAL A 22 -1.30 -2.37 16.77
CA VAL A 22 -1.89 -3.45 15.98
C VAL A 22 -1.39 -3.50 14.53
N LEU A 23 -1.02 -2.36 13.93
CA LEU A 23 -0.55 -2.30 12.53
C LEU A 23 0.99 -2.20 12.39
N LYS A 24 1.74 -2.38 13.49
CA LYS A 24 3.22 -2.39 13.48
C LYS A 24 3.75 -3.73 12.97
N TYR A 25 3.55 -4.00 11.69
CA TYR A 25 4.11 -5.17 11.03
C TYR A 25 5.58 -4.96 10.66
N GLU A 26 6.37 -6.02 10.78
CA GLU A 26 7.77 -6.00 10.35
C GLU A 26 7.89 -5.87 8.82
N LYS A 27 8.97 -5.24 8.37
CA LYS A 27 9.25 -5.01 6.95
C LYS A 27 9.08 -6.25 6.05
N PRO A 28 9.54 -7.46 6.44
CA PRO A 28 9.34 -8.67 5.61
C PRO A 28 7.86 -9.05 5.43
N ILE A 29 7.02 -8.80 6.43
CA ILE A 29 5.57 -9.07 6.36
C ILE A 29 4.92 -8.10 5.37
N VAL A 30 5.26 -6.81 5.45
CA VAL A 30 4.76 -5.80 4.51
C VAL A 30 5.26 -6.06 3.09
N ALA A 31 6.51 -6.50 2.93
CA ALA A 31 7.07 -6.91 1.64
C ALA A 31 6.25 -8.07 1.03
N LYS A 32 5.92 -9.10 1.81
CA LYS A 32 5.08 -10.21 1.36
C LYS A 32 3.68 -9.76 0.96
N ALA A 33 3.08 -8.81 1.69
CA ALA A 33 1.79 -8.23 1.30
C ALA A 33 1.88 -7.45 -0.02
N PHE A 34 2.96 -6.70 -0.23
CA PHE A 34 3.23 -5.99 -1.48
C PHE A 34 3.38 -6.96 -2.66
N GLU A 35 4.06 -8.09 -2.46
CA GLU A 35 4.17 -9.16 -3.45
C GLU A 35 2.81 -9.77 -3.82
N SER A 36 1.92 -9.96 -2.84
CA SER A 36 0.56 -10.40 -3.10
C SER A 36 -0.21 -9.38 -3.96
N LEU A 37 -0.02 -8.07 -3.77
CA LEU A 37 -0.68 -7.07 -4.63
C LEU A 37 -0.21 -7.18 -6.09
N ILE A 38 1.07 -7.50 -6.31
CA ILE A 38 1.64 -7.75 -7.63
C ILE A 38 1.05 -9.03 -8.24
N SER A 39 0.94 -10.12 -7.47
CA SER A 39 0.42 -11.40 -7.99
C SER A 39 -1.06 -11.33 -8.38
N HIS A 40 -1.82 -10.40 -7.79
CA HIS A 40 -3.22 -10.11 -8.14
C HIS A 40 -3.36 -9.01 -9.21
N GLU A 41 -2.27 -8.60 -9.85
CA GLU A 41 -2.25 -7.59 -10.92
C GLU A 41 -2.77 -6.19 -10.49
N LEU A 42 -2.87 -5.93 -9.18
CA LEU A 42 -3.18 -4.60 -8.66
C LEU A 42 -2.01 -3.64 -8.83
N LEU A 43 -0.79 -4.20 -8.91
CA LEU A 43 0.46 -3.50 -9.19
C LEU A 43 1.16 -4.14 -10.39
N THR A 44 1.55 -3.34 -11.37
CA THR A 44 2.29 -3.81 -12.54
C THR A 44 3.68 -3.16 -12.59
N PRO A 45 4.75 -3.92 -12.85
CA PRO A 45 6.06 -3.33 -13.10
C PRO A 45 6.02 -2.31 -14.24
N THR A 46 6.72 -1.18 -14.10
CA THR A 46 6.85 -0.23 -15.21
C THR A 46 7.85 -0.69 -16.25
N ASP A 47 8.71 -1.64 -15.90
CA ASP A 47 9.78 -2.19 -16.72
C ASP A 47 9.58 -3.69 -17.00
N LYS A 48 9.91 -4.14 -18.22
CA LYS A 48 9.79 -5.55 -18.61
C LYS A 48 10.92 -6.43 -18.07
N ILE A 49 12.13 -5.87 -17.94
CA ILE A 49 13.32 -6.56 -17.46
C ILE A 49 14.01 -5.65 -16.44
N SER A 50 14.01 -6.07 -15.18
CA SER A 50 14.67 -5.33 -14.10
C SER A 50 16.05 -5.90 -13.82
N LYS A 51 17.06 -5.03 -13.75
CA LYS A 51 18.37 -5.32 -13.15
C LYS A 51 18.51 -4.72 -11.75
N VAL A 52 17.45 -4.09 -11.23
CA VAL A 52 17.45 -3.48 -9.90
C VAL A 52 16.93 -4.45 -8.85
N GLN A 53 17.35 -4.24 -7.60
CA GLN A 53 16.83 -4.98 -6.45
C GLN A 53 15.30 -4.81 -6.34
N LYS A 54 14.63 -5.84 -5.83
CA LYS A 54 13.16 -5.98 -5.91
C LYS A 54 12.43 -4.83 -5.20
N GLU A 55 13.02 -4.35 -4.11
CA GLU A 55 12.50 -3.28 -3.25
C GLU A 55 12.53 -1.90 -3.92
N TYR A 56 13.43 -1.72 -4.90
CA TYR A 56 13.61 -0.48 -5.64
C TYR A 56 12.98 -0.50 -7.04
N ARG A 57 12.43 -1.65 -7.46
CA ARG A 57 11.70 -1.76 -8.72
C ARG A 57 10.45 -0.89 -8.69
N LEU A 58 10.18 -0.19 -9.79
CA LEU A 58 9.04 0.71 -9.92
C LEU A 58 7.80 -0.05 -10.42
N TYR A 59 6.68 0.26 -9.78
CA TYR A 59 5.35 -0.28 -10.10
C TYR A 59 4.35 0.85 -10.35
N ALA A 60 3.34 0.54 -11.15
CA ALA A 60 2.16 1.36 -11.38
C ALA A 60 0.94 0.69 -10.74
N LEU A 61 0.10 1.51 -10.10
CA LEU A 61 -1.15 1.08 -9.49
C LEU A 61 -2.22 0.93 -10.57
N GLN A 62 -2.88 -0.23 -10.62
CA GLN A 62 -3.92 -0.54 -11.61
C GLN A 62 -5.35 -0.32 -11.09
N VAL A 63 -5.47 0.24 -9.89
CA VAL A 63 -6.76 0.61 -9.30
C VAL A 63 -6.94 2.12 -9.27
N THR A 64 -8.17 2.55 -9.53
CA THR A 64 -8.54 3.96 -9.47
C THR A 64 -8.82 4.40 -8.03
N PRO A 65 -8.61 5.68 -7.69
CA PRO A 65 -8.99 6.22 -6.38
C PRO A 65 -10.45 5.94 -6.01
N GLN A 66 -11.37 6.01 -6.98
CA GLN A 66 -12.80 5.76 -6.77
C GLN A 66 -13.07 4.32 -6.34
N GLN A 67 -12.36 3.35 -6.90
CA GLN A 67 -12.47 1.94 -6.49
C GLN A 67 -11.98 1.75 -5.05
N ILE A 68 -10.86 2.38 -4.68
CA ILE A 68 -10.32 2.33 -3.32
C ILE A 68 -11.34 2.92 -2.34
N ILE A 69 -11.85 4.13 -2.61
CA ILE A 69 -12.85 4.81 -1.77
C ILE A 69 -14.12 3.97 -1.64
N GLY A 70 -14.57 3.35 -2.73
CA GLY A 70 -15.74 2.47 -2.73
C GLY A 70 -15.59 1.30 -1.76
N VAL A 71 -14.44 0.61 -1.80
CA VAL A 71 -14.15 -0.52 -0.90
C VAL A 71 -13.99 -0.06 0.55
N THR A 72 -13.26 1.03 0.80
CA THR A 72 -13.07 1.58 2.15
C THR A 72 -14.40 1.95 2.82
N LYS A 73 -15.37 2.47 2.05
CA LYS A 73 -16.71 2.80 2.56
C LYS A 73 -17.58 1.57 2.77
N ALA A 74 -17.49 0.58 1.90
CA ALA A 74 -18.30 -0.64 1.96
C ALA A 74 -17.86 -1.61 3.07
N ASP A 75 -16.56 -1.65 3.40
CA ASP A 75 -16.02 -2.58 4.38
C ASP A 75 -16.37 -2.16 5.82
N LYS A 76 -17.17 -2.99 6.51
CA LYS A 76 -17.58 -2.79 7.90
C LYS A 76 -16.51 -3.21 8.91
N GLY A 77 -15.54 -4.03 8.52
CA GLY A 77 -14.46 -4.52 9.37
C GLY A 77 -13.23 -3.62 9.41
N LEU A 78 -13.15 -2.63 8.53
CA LEU A 78 -11.98 -1.75 8.46
C LEU A 78 -11.92 -0.80 9.68
N PRO A 79 -10.77 -0.72 10.40
CA PRO A 79 -10.58 0.22 11.50
C PRO A 79 -10.85 1.67 11.11
N LEU A 80 -11.39 2.47 12.04
CA LEU A 80 -11.74 3.87 11.79
C LEU A 80 -10.54 4.71 11.36
N ASP A 81 -9.39 4.55 12.02
CA ASP A 81 -8.14 5.27 11.72
C ASP A 81 -7.70 5.05 10.26
N LEU A 82 -7.93 3.85 9.71
CA LEU A 82 -7.65 3.50 8.31
C LEU A 82 -8.64 4.16 7.35
N LYS A 83 -9.93 4.22 7.71
CA LYS A 83 -10.94 4.92 6.91
C LYS A 83 -10.65 6.42 6.85
N GLU A 84 -10.31 7.02 7.98
CA GLU A 84 -10.00 8.45 8.06
C GLU A 84 -8.70 8.79 7.33
N TRP A 85 -7.69 7.95 7.42
CA TRP A 85 -6.44 8.15 6.68
C TRP A 85 -6.65 8.06 5.17
N ALA A 86 -7.39 7.06 4.69
CA ALA A 86 -7.72 6.94 3.27
C ALA A 86 -8.46 8.18 2.76
N VAL A 87 -9.42 8.71 3.52
CA VAL A 87 -10.15 9.93 3.14
C VAL A 87 -9.25 11.18 3.21
N SER A 88 -8.35 11.29 4.19
CA SER A 88 -7.44 12.43 4.35
C SER A 88 -6.45 12.60 3.19
N GLU A 89 -6.01 11.51 2.57
CA GLU A 89 -4.95 11.52 1.54
C GLU A 89 -5.47 11.33 0.10
N LEU A 90 -6.75 10.94 -0.09
CA LEU A 90 -7.37 10.72 -1.41
C LEU A 90 -8.29 11.87 -1.87
N HIS A 91 -8.21 13.05 -1.24
CA HIS A 91 -8.91 14.27 -1.67
C HIS A 91 -8.17 15.01 -2.79
#